data_AF-A0A6A4RAQ1-F1
#
_entry.id   AF-A0A6A4RAQ1-F1
#
_cell.length_a   1.000
_cell.length_b   1.000
_cell.length_c   1.000
_cell.angle_alpha   90.00
_cell.angle_beta   90.00
_cell.angle_gamma   90.00
#
_symmetry.space_group_name_H-M   'P 1'
#
loop_
_entity.id
_entity.type
_entity.pdbx_description
1 polymer ?
#
loop_
_entity_poly.entity_id
_entity_poly.type
_entity_poly.pdbx_seq_one_letter_code
_entity_poly.pdbx_strand_id
1 'polypeptide(L)'
;MNDQTKTPARATRSGGRAARRAARAAPLAENLRAIRPGMEGGTLKPLTEQDMERIHQSALDALEQIGLADAPQSGIDYLVGAGCILGDDGRIRFPRALVEETIAKANRSVTLFSRDGKTDLNLSGNRVHYGTAGAAVHMVDVQGRNYRESTVQDLHDAARISDRLDNIHFLQRPMVCRDIPDNREMDLNSIYATTAGTTKHVGVSFTEPDFVDDALEMLHMIAGGEDKWRERPFVSNSNCFVVPPMKFATESCEVMEKCIAGGMPVLLLSAGMAGATAPSTIAGAIMQACAECLAGLVYVNAVKPGAPAIFGTWPFGLDLRTGAMSVGSGEQALLTAGCAQMHKFYDIPGGAAAGASDSKLPDMQAGWEQMCTAVMAGLSGLNMVYEAAGMHASLLGFCHESLILGDDLIGQALRCVRGIEVNDETLALDQIRATCIGGPGHYLGTDQTLSRMQSDYVYPGLGDRTSPKEWEELQKPDLLKKASARKEQILGERSQARFDPETDAALRARFNIHLPA
;
A
#
# COMPACT_ATOMS: atom_id res chain seq x y z
N MET A 1 -20.11 -2.70 -80.49
CA MET A 1 -19.02 -1.72 -80.36
C MET A 1 -19.21 -1.08 -78.99
N ASN A 2 -18.34 -1.51 -78.07
CA ASN A 2 -18.47 -1.55 -76.62
C ASN A 2 -18.35 -0.14 -76.00
N ASP A 3 -19.22 0.27 -75.08
CA ASP A 3 -19.35 -0.14 -73.67
C ASP A 3 -18.23 0.45 -72.80
N GLN A 4 -18.50 1.63 -72.22
CA GLN A 4 -17.65 2.31 -71.24
C GLN A 4 -18.03 1.81 -69.84
N THR A 5 -17.21 0.92 -69.30
CA THR A 5 -17.32 0.36 -67.97
C THR A 5 -17.08 1.44 -66.90
N LYS A 6 -18.10 1.71 -66.09
CA LYS A 6 -18.00 2.46 -64.83
C LYS A 6 -17.27 1.60 -63.79
N THR A 7 -16.08 2.02 -63.37
CA THR A 7 -15.39 1.46 -62.20
C THR A 7 -16.20 1.78 -60.93
N PRO A 8 -16.51 0.80 -60.05
CA PRO A 8 -17.26 1.08 -58.84
C PRO A 8 -16.41 1.86 -57.84
N ALA A 9 -16.99 2.93 -57.28
CA ALA A 9 -16.40 3.69 -56.19
C ALA A 9 -16.10 2.74 -55.00
N ARG A 10 -14.83 2.69 -54.60
CA ARG A 10 -14.35 1.90 -53.47
C ARG A 10 -15.01 2.45 -52.20
N ALA A 11 -15.98 1.72 -51.65
CA ALA A 11 -16.62 2.04 -50.38
C ALA A 11 -15.54 2.23 -49.31
N THR A 12 -15.39 3.46 -48.82
CA THR A 12 -14.52 3.81 -47.71
C THR A 12 -15.08 3.14 -46.45
N ARG A 13 -14.45 2.02 -46.04
CA ARG A 13 -14.74 1.32 -44.78
C ARG A 13 -14.33 2.19 -43.59
N SER A 14 -15.15 3.19 -43.25
CA SER A 14 -15.04 4.01 -42.03
C SER A 14 -15.16 3.16 -40.74
N GLY A 15 -15.82 2.00 -40.82
CA GLY A 15 -15.98 1.07 -39.70
C GLY A 15 -14.68 0.42 -39.20
N GLY A 16 -13.65 0.28 -40.04
CA GLY A 16 -12.41 -0.40 -39.65
C GLY A 16 -11.51 0.39 -38.70
N ARG A 17 -11.65 1.72 -38.64
CA ARG A 17 -10.91 2.57 -37.68
C ARG A 17 -11.63 2.64 -36.34
N ALA A 18 -12.96 2.72 -36.36
CA ALA A 18 -13.79 2.64 -35.16
C ALA A 18 -13.69 1.25 -34.50
N ALA A 19 -13.76 0.16 -35.28
CA ALA A 19 -13.58 -1.20 -34.78
C ALA A 19 -12.16 -1.44 -34.22
N ARG A 20 -11.11 -0.90 -34.84
CA ARG A 20 -9.74 -0.96 -34.29
C ARG A 20 -9.55 -0.09 -33.05
N ARG A 21 -10.23 1.06 -32.95
CA ARG A 21 -10.28 1.86 -31.71
C ARG A 21 -11.02 1.12 -30.60
N ALA A 22 -12.15 0.49 -30.90
CA ALA A 22 -12.93 -0.29 -29.94
C ALA A 22 -12.21 -1.56 -29.48
N ALA A 23 -11.55 -2.29 -30.39
CA ALA A 23 -10.76 -3.47 -30.04
C ALA A 23 -9.49 -3.10 -29.22
N ARG A 24 -8.92 -1.91 -29.43
CA ARG A 24 -7.87 -1.35 -28.56
C ARG A 24 -8.42 -0.81 -27.23
N ALA A 25 -9.69 -0.45 -27.16
CA ALA A 25 -10.32 -0.02 -25.91
C ALA A 25 -10.79 -1.21 -25.05
N ALA A 26 -10.79 -2.43 -25.60
CA ALA A 26 -11.08 -3.64 -24.83
C ALA A 26 -9.94 -3.90 -23.83
N PRO A 27 -10.24 -4.26 -22.57
CA PRO A 27 -9.21 -4.59 -21.59
C PRO A 27 -8.36 -5.75 -22.10
N LEU A 28 -7.04 -5.59 -22.04
CA LEU A 28 -6.13 -6.71 -22.24
C LEU A 28 -6.38 -7.76 -21.14
N ALA A 29 -6.18 -9.03 -21.50
CA ALA A 29 -6.04 -10.09 -20.51
C ALA A 29 -4.96 -9.69 -19.49
N GLU A 30 -5.18 -10.02 -18.21
CA GLU A 30 -4.37 -9.51 -17.10
C GLU A 30 -2.88 -9.81 -17.26
N ASN A 31 -2.54 -11.00 -17.77
CA ASN A 31 -1.18 -11.43 -18.04
C ASN A 31 -0.49 -10.66 -19.19
N LEU A 32 -1.27 -9.96 -20.02
CA LEU A 32 -0.76 -9.13 -21.12
C LEU A 32 -0.62 -7.65 -20.73
N ARG A 33 -1.11 -7.25 -19.55
CA ARG A 33 -1.02 -5.87 -19.07
C ARG A 33 0.43 -5.49 -18.80
N ALA A 34 0.74 -4.22 -19.05
CA ALA A 34 2.10 -3.73 -18.88
C ALA A 34 2.60 -3.78 -17.42
N ILE A 35 1.66 -3.69 -16.48
CA ILE A 35 1.85 -3.70 -15.02
C ILE A 35 0.66 -4.45 -14.39
N ARG A 36 0.85 -4.93 -13.16
CA ARG A 36 -0.16 -5.65 -12.36
C ARG A 36 0.23 -5.65 -10.87
N PRO A 37 -0.67 -5.98 -9.93
CA PRO A 37 -0.28 -6.24 -8.54
C PRO A 37 0.75 -7.37 -8.43
N GLY A 38 1.64 -7.27 -7.43
CA GLY A 38 2.62 -8.31 -7.13
C GLY A 38 3.73 -8.48 -8.17
N MET A 39 4.09 -7.41 -8.87
CA MET A 39 5.29 -7.38 -9.71
C MET A 39 6.53 -7.61 -8.85
N GLU A 40 7.50 -8.36 -9.39
CA GLU A 40 8.73 -8.72 -8.68
C GLU A 40 9.72 -7.55 -8.69
N GLY A 41 10.02 -7.00 -7.52
CA GLY A 41 11.09 -6.03 -7.30
C GLY A 41 12.41 -6.68 -6.86
N GLY A 42 13.20 -5.96 -6.07
CA GLY A 42 14.46 -6.42 -5.47
C GLY A 42 15.70 -6.20 -6.34
N THR A 43 15.61 -5.36 -7.37
CA THR A 43 16.72 -4.99 -8.25
C THR A 43 17.58 -3.87 -7.65
N LEU A 44 16.98 -2.99 -6.84
CA LEU A 44 17.69 -1.95 -6.11
C LEU A 44 18.18 -2.49 -4.75
N LYS A 45 19.49 -2.39 -4.52
CA LYS A 45 20.14 -2.86 -3.30
C LYS A 45 21.00 -1.78 -2.64
N PRO A 46 20.44 -0.89 -1.78
CA PRO A 46 21.22 0.18 -1.14
C PRO A 46 22.22 -0.31 -0.09
N LEU A 47 22.03 -1.49 0.48
CA LEU A 47 22.90 -2.13 1.47
C LEU A 47 23.66 -3.29 0.83
N THR A 48 24.93 -3.45 1.21
CA THR A 48 25.71 -4.65 0.91
C THR A 48 25.32 -5.80 1.83
N GLU A 49 25.68 -7.03 1.49
CA GLU A 49 25.48 -8.20 2.37
C GLU A 49 26.15 -8.02 3.74
N GLN A 50 27.36 -7.46 3.76
CA GLN A 50 28.07 -7.17 5.00
C GLN A 50 27.35 -6.12 5.86
N ASP A 51 26.73 -5.10 5.25
CA ASP A 51 25.99 -4.08 5.98
C ASP A 51 24.69 -4.65 6.57
N MET A 52 23.98 -5.51 5.83
CA MET A 52 22.78 -6.19 6.34
C MET A 52 23.13 -7.09 7.54
N GLU A 53 24.22 -7.85 7.47
CA GLU A 53 24.69 -8.67 8.59
C GLU A 53 25.02 -7.81 9.81
N ARG A 54 25.71 -6.67 9.63
CA ARG A 54 26.01 -5.75 10.73
C ARG A 54 24.75 -5.17 11.36
N ILE A 55 23.75 -4.80 10.56
CA ILE A 55 22.45 -4.33 11.05
C ILE A 55 21.78 -5.43 11.87
N HIS A 56 21.75 -6.67 11.38
CA HIS A 56 21.16 -7.79 12.09
C HIS A 56 21.86 -8.07 13.42
N GLN A 57 23.19 -8.18 13.44
CA GLN A 57 23.95 -8.43 14.67
C GLN A 57 23.75 -7.31 15.69
N SER A 58 23.68 -6.06 15.22
CA SER A 58 23.41 -4.90 16.09
C SER A 58 21.98 -4.91 16.63
N ALA A 59 21.00 -5.35 15.84
CA ALA A 59 19.62 -5.52 16.31
C ALA A 59 19.52 -6.61 17.40
N LEU A 60 20.27 -7.72 17.23
CA LEU A 60 20.40 -8.75 18.26
C LEU A 60 21.10 -8.23 19.52
N ASP A 61 22.18 -7.44 19.38
CA ASP A 61 22.84 -6.75 20.50
C ASP A 61 21.84 -5.87 21.26
N ALA A 62 21.06 -5.05 20.54
CA ALA A 62 20.06 -4.17 21.13
C ALA A 62 18.99 -4.96 21.90
N LEU A 63 18.49 -6.06 21.35
CA LEU A 63 17.49 -6.89 22.00
C LEU A 63 18.00 -7.65 23.23
N GLU A 64 19.22 -8.16 23.17
CA GLU A 64 19.85 -8.94 24.24
C GLU A 64 20.36 -8.06 25.39
N GLN A 65 20.89 -6.87 25.08
CA GLN A 65 21.55 -5.98 26.06
C GLN A 65 20.67 -4.81 26.52
N ILE A 66 19.77 -4.31 25.65
CA ILE A 66 18.91 -3.14 25.93
C ILE A 66 17.44 -3.54 26.08
N GLY A 67 16.91 -4.46 25.29
CA GLY A 67 15.53 -4.95 25.39
C GLY A 67 14.45 -3.87 25.31
N LEU A 68 13.22 -4.24 25.67
CA LEU A 68 12.05 -3.35 25.64
C LEU A 68 11.44 -3.19 27.05
N ALA A 69 11.00 -1.98 27.38
CA ALA A 69 10.27 -1.67 28.62
C ALA A 69 8.75 -1.72 28.42
N ASP A 70 7.99 -1.58 29.52
CA ASP A 70 6.56 -1.24 29.54
C ASP A 70 5.64 -2.31 28.91
N ALA A 71 6.08 -3.58 28.90
CA ALA A 71 5.22 -4.70 28.49
C ALA A 71 4.00 -4.83 29.44
N PRO A 72 2.79 -5.09 28.92
CA PRO A 72 1.67 -5.49 29.78
C PRO A 72 1.99 -6.78 30.53
N GLN A 73 1.30 -7.04 31.64
CA GLN A 73 1.54 -8.27 32.41
C GLN A 73 1.31 -9.53 31.56
N SER A 74 0.28 -9.55 30.71
CA SER A 74 0.05 -10.65 29.76
C SER A 74 1.26 -10.84 28.82
N GLY A 75 1.84 -9.74 28.34
CA GLY A 75 3.03 -9.75 27.49
C GLY A 75 4.27 -10.26 28.19
N ILE A 76 4.48 -9.89 29.46
CA ILE A 76 5.54 -10.47 30.29
C ILE A 76 5.36 -11.98 30.37
N ASP A 77 4.15 -12.45 30.66
CA ASP A 77 3.85 -13.88 30.82
C ASP A 77 4.11 -14.66 29.52
N TYR A 78 3.66 -14.15 28.36
CA TYR A 78 3.93 -14.75 27.05
C TYR A 78 5.43 -14.78 26.73
N LEU A 79 6.12 -13.64 26.87
CA LEU A 79 7.51 -13.49 26.46
C LEU A 79 8.45 -14.28 27.37
N VAL A 80 8.26 -14.24 28.69
CA VAL A 80 9.04 -15.05 29.63
C VAL A 80 8.75 -16.53 29.43
N GLY A 81 7.49 -16.91 29.18
CA GLY A 81 7.10 -18.27 28.81
C GLY A 81 7.80 -18.78 27.54
N ALA A 82 8.09 -17.88 26.59
CA ALA A 82 8.85 -18.17 25.37
C ALA A 82 10.38 -18.18 25.57
N GLY A 83 10.88 -17.76 26.74
CA GLY A 83 12.31 -17.74 27.07
C GLY A 83 12.97 -16.36 27.06
N CYS A 84 12.21 -15.28 26.95
CA CYS A 84 12.72 -13.94 27.24
C CYS A 84 13.00 -13.77 28.73
N ILE A 85 13.82 -12.77 29.08
CA ILE A 85 14.25 -12.51 30.46
C ILE A 85 13.72 -11.14 30.88
N LEU A 86 12.89 -11.11 31.92
CA LEU A 86 12.53 -9.85 32.60
C LEU A 86 13.69 -9.45 33.51
N GLY A 87 14.37 -8.35 33.18
CA GLY A 87 15.45 -7.80 33.99
C GLY A 87 14.94 -7.05 35.23
N ASP A 88 15.81 -6.90 36.23
CA ASP A 88 15.52 -6.10 37.44
C ASP A 88 15.25 -4.62 37.12
N ASP A 89 15.66 -4.16 35.92
CA ASP A 89 15.38 -2.82 35.37
C ASP A 89 13.97 -2.70 34.76
N GLY A 90 13.14 -3.75 34.86
CA GLY A 90 11.78 -3.78 34.34
C GLY A 90 11.70 -3.95 32.82
N ARG A 91 12.82 -4.29 32.16
CA ARG A 91 12.89 -4.43 30.71
C ARG A 91 13.04 -5.90 30.30
N ILE A 92 12.33 -6.29 29.25
CA ILE A 92 12.40 -7.64 28.67
C ILE A 92 13.59 -7.72 27.70
N ARG A 93 14.53 -8.63 27.97
CA ARG A 93 15.63 -8.99 27.07
C ARG A 93 15.30 -10.24 26.27
N PHE A 94 15.75 -10.26 25.02
CA PHE A 94 15.50 -11.37 24.09
C PHE A 94 16.84 -12.05 23.79
N PRO A 95 17.04 -13.30 24.24
CA PRO A 95 18.22 -14.07 23.88
C PRO A 95 18.33 -14.22 22.37
N ARG A 96 19.55 -14.10 21.81
CA ARG A 96 19.78 -14.18 20.34
C ARG A 96 19.19 -15.44 19.73
N ALA A 97 19.48 -16.58 20.33
CA ALA A 97 19.02 -17.87 19.85
C ALA A 97 17.49 -17.95 19.77
N LEU A 98 16.77 -17.31 20.70
CA LEU A 98 15.31 -17.24 20.66
C LEU A 98 14.81 -16.39 19.47
N VAL A 99 15.45 -15.25 19.22
CA VAL A 99 15.12 -14.38 18.08
C VAL A 99 15.37 -15.12 16.77
N GLU A 100 16.55 -15.73 16.61
CA GLU A 100 16.93 -16.49 15.41
C GLU A 100 16.03 -17.72 15.18
N GLU A 101 15.70 -18.47 16.23
CA GLU A 101 14.75 -19.59 16.15
C GLU A 101 13.36 -19.11 15.72
N THR A 102 12.92 -17.95 16.24
CA THR A 102 11.65 -17.34 15.86
C THR A 102 11.64 -16.95 14.39
N ILE A 103 12.70 -16.30 13.88
CA ILE A 103 12.84 -15.99 12.45
C ILE A 103 12.76 -17.26 11.59
N ALA A 104 13.40 -18.35 12.04
CA ALA A 104 13.40 -19.62 11.32
C ALA A 104 12.01 -20.26 11.21
N LYS A 105 11.16 -20.14 12.25
CA LYS A 105 9.81 -20.73 12.29
C LYS A 105 8.68 -19.77 11.92
N ALA A 106 8.97 -18.48 11.70
CA ALA A 106 7.99 -17.48 11.34
C ALA A 106 7.24 -17.84 10.05
N ASN A 107 5.98 -17.41 9.94
CA ASN A 107 5.18 -17.64 8.76
C ASN A 107 5.65 -16.76 7.59
N ARG A 108 6.20 -17.39 6.54
CA ARG A 108 6.76 -16.72 5.36
C ARG A 108 5.79 -16.61 4.19
N SER A 109 4.66 -17.32 4.25
CA SER A 109 3.69 -17.42 3.17
C SER A 109 2.38 -16.74 3.57
N VAL A 110 2.46 -15.44 3.84
CA VAL A 110 1.29 -14.63 4.20
C VAL A 110 0.53 -14.25 2.94
N THR A 111 -0.75 -14.61 2.91
CA THR A 111 -1.72 -14.09 1.94
C THR A 111 -2.69 -13.19 2.67
N LEU A 112 -2.86 -11.96 2.19
CA LEU A 112 -3.88 -11.05 2.67
C LEU A 112 -5.10 -11.14 1.76
N PHE A 113 -6.22 -11.58 2.32
CA PHE A 113 -7.41 -11.90 1.53
C PHE A 113 -8.22 -10.65 1.21
N SER A 114 -8.76 -10.62 0.00
CA SER A 114 -9.86 -9.75 -0.39
C SER A 114 -11.18 -10.39 0.02
N ARG A 115 -12.21 -9.57 0.27
CA ARG A 115 -13.53 -10.04 0.70
C ARG A 115 -14.24 -10.88 -0.37
N ASP A 116 -13.98 -10.62 -1.64
CA ASP A 116 -14.57 -11.37 -2.76
C ASP A 116 -13.63 -12.41 -3.39
N GLY A 117 -12.38 -12.49 -2.90
CA GLY A 117 -11.36 -13.43 -3.36
C GLY A 117 -10.73 -13.14 -4.71
N LYS A 118 -10.96 -11.96 -5.30
CA LYS A 118 -10.40 -11.62 -6.62
C LYS A 118 -9.06 -10.90 -6.56
N THR A 119 -8.77 -10.20 -5.47
CA THR A 119 -7.57 -9.36 -5.32
C THR A 119 -6.77 -9.73 -4.08
N ASP A 120 -6.66 -11.03 -3.81
CA ASP A 120 -5.83 -11.55 -2.73
C ASP A 120 -4.36 -11.19 -2.97
N LEU A 121 -3.67 -10.75 -1.92
CA LEU A 121 -2.28 -10.31 -2.00
C LEU A 121 -1.36 -11.38 -1.44
N ASN A 122 -0.58 -12.00 -2.32
CA ASN A 122 0.51 -12.87 -1.90
C ASN A 122 1.74 -12.03 -1.56
N LEU A 123 2.20 -12.10 -0.31
CA LEU A 123 3.33 -11.33 0.21
C LEU A 123 4.68 -12.07 0.15
N SER A 124 4.77 -13.16 -0.62
CA SER A 124 6.02 -13.92 -0.78
C SER A 124 7.06 -13.20 -1.62
N GLY A 125 8.35 -13.49 -1.39
CA GLY A 125 9.43 -13.05 -2.27
C GLY A 125 9.46 -11.53 -2.42
N ASN A 126 9.67 -11.01 -3.63
CA ASN A 126 9.79 -9.58 -3.90
C ASN A 126 8.51 -8.98 -4.52
N ARG A 127 7.36 -9.64 -4.33
CA ARG A 127 6.08 -9.17 -4.87
C ARG A 127 5.67 -7.87 -4.19
N VAL A 128 5.59 -6.81 -4.97
CA VAL A 128 5.28 -5.46 -4.50
C VAL A 128 3.79 -5.17 -4.62
N HIS A 129 3.21 -4.65 -3.54
CA HIS A 129 1.84 -4.15 -3.51
C HIS A 129 1.78 -2.74 -2.93
N TYR A 130 1.01 -1.85 -3.58
CA TYR A 130 0.85 -0.47 -3.16
C TYR A 130 -0.54 -0.28 -2.56
N GLY A 131 -0.63 0.49 -1.48
CA GLY A 131 -1.91 0.80 -0.85
C GLY A 131 -1.87 2.13 -0.11
N THR A 132 -3.03 2.54 0.36
CA THR A 132 -3.15 3.71 1.23
C THR A 132 -2.53 3.42 2.61
N ALA A 133 -2.51 4.41 3.52
CA ALA A 133 -2.30 4.29 4.97
C ALA A 133 -2.23 5.70 5.60
N GLY A 134 -1.72 5.80 6.83
CA GLY A 134 -1.25 7.01 7.51
C GLY A 134 -2.20 7.68 8.50
N ALA A 135 -3.48 7.26 8.57
CA ALA A 135 -4.44 7.70 9.58
C ALA A 135 -4.49 9.24 9.79
N ALA A 136 -4.48 10.02 8.70
CA ALA A 136 -4.60 11.47 8.75
C ALA A 136 -5.83 11.93 9.52
N VAL A 137 -5.76 13.10 10.14
CA VAL A 137 -6.88 13.70 10.89
C VAL A 137 -7.61 14.80 10.11
N HIS A 138 -7.08 15.17 8.95
CA HIS A 138 -7.69 16.16 8.08
C HIS A 138 -7.85 15.66 6.65
N MET A 139 -8.81 16.25 5.94
CA MET A 139 -8.94 16.21 4.51
C MET A 139 -8.39 17.50 3.88
N VAL A 140 -7.71 17.35 2.75
CA VAL A 140 -7.27 18.46 1.90
C VAL A 140 -8.45 18.94 1.05
N ASP A 141 -8.83 20.21 1.20
CA ASP A 141 -9.72 20.89 0.26
C ASP A 141 -8.87 21.51 -0.86
N VAL A 142 -8.82 20.83 -2.01
CA VAL A 142 -8.04 21.26 -3.17
C VAL A 142 -8.54 22.58 -3.75
N GLN A 143 -9.85 22.84 -3.72
CA GLN A 143 -10.44 24.04 -4.32
C GLN A 143 -10.24 25.26 -3.41
N GLY A 144 -10.57 25.10 -2.11
CA GLY A 144 -10.41 26.16 -1.11
C GLY A 144 -8.99 26.31 -0.58
N ARG A 145 -8.08 25.39 -0.92
CA ARG A 145 -6.68 25.34 -0.47
C ARG A 145 -6.56 25.39 1.06
N ASN A 146 -7.41 24.64 1.74
CA ASN A 146 -7.47 24.57 3.19
C ASN A 146 -7.60 23.12 3.66
N TYR A 147 -7.72 22.94 4.97
CA TYR A 147 -7.87 21.66 5.64
C TYR A 147 -9.14 21.68 6.47
N ARG A 148 -9.84 20.54 6.50
CA ARG A 148 -10.97 20.30 7.40
C ARG A 148 -10.79 18.95 8.09
N GLU A 149 -11.46 18.74 9.23
CA GLU A 149 -11.50 17.43 9.86
C GLU A 149 -12.03 16.35 8.89
N SER A 150 -11.48 15.15 8.99
CA SER A 150 -11.93 13.98 8.23
C SER A 150 -13.14 13.31 8.88
N THR A 151 -14.03 12.76 8.05
CA THR A 151 -15.30 12.16 8.48
C THR A 151 -15.37 10.67 8.12
N VAL A 152 -16.35 9.93 8.66
CA VAL A 152 -16.63 8.55 8.24
C VAL A 152 -17.00 8.46 6.76
N GLN A 153 -17.67 9.49 6.22
CA GLN A 153 -18.01 9.58 4.81
C GLN A 153 -16.73 9.71 3.95
N ASP A 154 -15.75 10.51 4.39
CA ASP A 154 -14.47 10.64 3.68
C ASP A 154 -13.69 9.33 3.62
N LEU A 155 -13.73 8.55 4.71
CA LEU A 155 -13.12 7.23 4.77
C LEU A 155 -13.80 6.24 3.82
N HIS A 156 -15.14 6.21 3.82
CA HIS A 156 -15.90 5.38 2.89
C HIS A 156 -15.66 5.80 1.42
N ASP A 157 -15.56 7.11 1.15
CA ASP A 157 -15.28 7.61 -0.19
C ASP A 157 -13.86 7.29 -0.65
N ALA A 158 -12.86 7.33 0.25
CA ALA A 158 -11.52 6.83 -0.05
C ALA A 158 -11.54 5.33 -0.39
N ALA A 159 -12.28 4.52 0.36
CA ALA A 159 -12.46 3.09 0.07
C ALA A 159 -13.09 2.86 -1.31
N ARG A 160 -14.15 3.59 -1.65
CA ARG A 160 -14.83 3.52 -2.96
C ARG A 160 -13.94 3.95 -4.12
N ILE A 161 -13.14 4.99 -3.92
CA ILE A 161 -12.16 5.42 -4.92
C ILE A 161 -11.12 4.33 -5.10
N SER A 162 -10.50 3.86 -4.01
CA SER A 162 -9.50 2.79 -4.06
C SER A 162 -10.03 1.53 -4.75
N ASP A 163 -11.29 1.14 -4.55
CA ASP A 163 -11.92 0.00 -5.22
C ASP A 163 -11.88 0.10 -6.76
N ARG A 164 -11.94 1.32 -7.31
CA ARG A 164 -11.95 1.59 -8.75
C ARG A 164 -10.57 1.81 -9.38
N LEU A 165 -9.51 1.89 -8.59
CA LEU A 165 -8.15 2.15 -9.05
C LEU A 165 -7.39 0.83 -9.24
N ASP A 166 -6.70 0.67 -10.37
CA ASP A 166 -6.04 -0.59 -10.73
C ASP A 166 -4.71 -0.78 -9.95
N ASN A 167 -4.02 0.32 -9.62
CA ASN A 167 -2.70 0.31 -9.01
C ASN A 167 -2.71 0.54 -7.49
N ILE A 168 -3.91 0.66 -6.89
CA ILE A 168 -4.11 0.60 -5.44
C ILE A 168 -4.57 -0.80 -5.08
N HIS A 169 -3.71 -1.62 -4.50
CA HIS A 169 -3.95 -3.06 -4.32
C HIS A 169 -4.61 -3.40 -2.96
N PHE A 170 -4.46 -2.56 -1.94
CA PHE A 170 -5.13 -2.68 -0.65
C PHE A 170 -5.51 -1.32 -0.08
N LEU A 171 -6.41 -1.33 0.91
CA LEU A 171 -6.83 -0.15 1.65
C LEU A 171 -6.43 -0.29 3.13
N GLN A 172 -5.31 0.31 3.52
CA GLN A 172 -5.07 0.60 4.93
C GLN A 172 -5.80 1.89 5.30
N ARG A 173 -6.55 1.90 6.41
CA ARG A 173 -7.33 3.06 6.87
C ARG A 173 -6.51 4.37 6.74
N PRO A 174 -6.83 5.26 5.77
CA PRO A 174 -5.96 6.40 5.51
C PRO A 174 -6.26 7.65 6.37
N MET A 175 -7.41 7.68 7.05
CA MET A 175 -7.81 8.77 7.93
C MET A 175 -8.61 8.28 9.14
N VAL A 176 -8.61 9.08 10.20
CA VAL A 176 -9.45 8.89 11.40
C VAL A 176 -10.81 9.56 11.18
N CYS A 177 -11.90 8.95 11.66
CA CYS A 177 -13.25 9.53 11.55
C CYS A 177 -13.49 10.52 12.70
N ARG A 178 -13.09 11.78 12.51
CA ARG A 178 -13.10 12.83 13.56
C ARG A 178 -14.51 13.35 13.89
N ASP A 179 -15.49 12.99 13.08
CA ASP A 179 -16.92 13.24 13.30
C ASP A 179 -17.57 12.29 14.32
N ILE A 180 -16.89 11.22 14.73
CA ILE A 180 -17.38 10.23 15.72
C ILE A 180 -16.55 10.36 17.00
N PRO A 181 -17.08 10.98 18.08
CA PRO A 181 -16.32 11.21 19.31
C PRO A 181 -16.07 9.97 20.16
N ASP A 182 -16.93 8.96 20.07
CA ASP A 182 -16.77 7.70 20.80
C ASP A 182 -15.79 6.78 20.06
N ASN A 183 -14.68 6.42 20.69
CA ASN A 183 -13.62 5.65 20.04
C ASN A 183 -14.06 4.23 19.67
N ARG A 184 -14.97 3.60 20.45
CA ARG A 184 -15.49 2.27 20.12
C ARG A 184 -16.34 2.35 18.86
N GLU A 185 -17.27 3.30 18.81
CA GLU A 185 -18.08 3.54 17.61
C GLU A 185 -17.23 3.93 16.41
N MET A 186 -16.19 4.75 16.59
CA MET A 186 -15.25 5.16 15.54
C MET A 186 -14.52 3.96 14.92
N ASP A 187 -14.04 3.02 15.74
CA ASP A 187 -13.34 1.81 15.26
C ASP A 187 -14.30 0.90 14.50
N LEU A 188 -15.50 0.67 15.03
CA LEU A 188 -16.55 -0.13 14.36
C LEU A 188 -17.02 0.50 13.05
N ASN A 189 -17.20 1.82 13.02
CA ASN A 189 -17.57 2.55 11.81
C ASN A 189 -16.41 2.60 10.81
N SER A 190 -15.16 2.57 11.26
CA SER A 190 -14.00 2.44 10.37
C SER A 190 -14.03 1.09 9.63
N ILE A 191 -14.35 -0.01 10.31
CA ILE A 191 -14.53 -1.33 9.67
C ILE A 191 -15.68 -1.25 8.67
N TYR A 192 -16.86 -0.80 9.10
CA TYR A 192 -18.04 -0.75 8.25
C TYR A 192 -17.80 0.11 6.99
N ALA A 193 -17.29 1.34 7.16
CA ALA A 193 -17.03 2.29 6.06
C ALA A 193 -16.02 1.75 5.05
N THR A 194 -14.94 1.12 5.52
CA THR A 194 -13.91 0.58 4.62
C THR A 194 -14.42 -0.67 3.88
N THR A 195 -15.02 -1.61 4.59
CA THR A 195 -15.46 -2.89 4.02
C THR A 195 -16.73 -2.79 3.17
N ALA A 196 -17.59 -1.80 3.38
CA ALA A 196 -18.69 -1.47 2.46
C ALA A 196 -18.23 -0.66 1.23
N GLY A 197 -17.08 0.01 1.33
CA GLY A 197 -16.51 0.84 0.27
C GLY A 197 -15.62 0.09 -0.72
N THR A 198 -14.93 -0.98 -0.29
CA THR A 198 -14.10 -1.83 -1.18
C THR A 198 -14.20 -3.32 -0.87
N THR A 199 -13.92 -4.17 -1.87
CA THR A 199 -13.71 -5.61 -1.66
C THR A 199 -12.24 -5.98 -1.45
N LYS A 200 -11.30 -5.05 -1.68
CA LYS A 200 -9.85 -5.26 -1.49
C LYS A 200 -9.53 -5.55 -0.01
N HIS A 201 -8.35 -6.09 0.25
CA HIS A 201 -7.91 -6.28 1.63
C HIS A 201 -7.89 -4.94 2.38
N VAL A 202 -8.40 -4.95 3.60
CA VAL A 202 -8.47 -3.77 4.46
C VAL A 202 -7.54 -3.95 5.64
N GLY A 203 -6.90 -2.88 6.11
CA GLY A 203 -6.36 -2.87 7.47
C GLY A 203 -6.85 -1.68 8.28
N VAL A 204 -7.11 -1.95 9.55
CA VAL A 204 -7.63 -1.01 10.56
C VAL A 204 -6.82 -1.14 11.83
N SER A 205 -6.99 -0.21 12.77
CA SER A 205 -6.43 -0.30 14.12
C SER A 205 -7.57 -0.25 15.13
N PHE A 206 -7.32 -0.74 16.34
CA PHE A 206 -8.25 -0.64 17.46
C PHE A 206 -7.63 0.16 18.59
N THR A 207 -8.45 0.97 19.23
CA THR A 207 -8.04 1.88 20.29
C THR A 207 -7.84 1.14 21.61
N GLU A 208 -8.77 0.24 21.95
CA GLU A 208 -8.78 -0.46 23.24
C GLU A 208 -9.02 -1.97 23.06
N PRO A 209 -8.48 -2.83 23.94
CA PRO A 209 -8.64 -4.29 23.84
C PRO A 209 -10.10 -4.74 23.84
N ASP A 210 -10.96 -4.10 24.65
CA ASP A 210 -12.37 -4.48 24.77
C ASP A 210 -13.23 -4.07 23.57
N PHE A 211 -12.67 -3.39 22.58
CA PHE A 211 -13.35 -3.06 21.33
C PHE A 211 -13.19 -4.17 20.29
N VAL A 212 -12.13 -4.99 20.42
CA VAL A 212 -11.80 -6.06 19.48
C VAL A 212 -12.90 -7.13 19.44
N ASP A 213 -13.58 -7.39 20.54
CA ASP A 213 -14.64 -8.42 20.60
C ASP A 213 -15.85 -8.02 19.75
N ASP A 214 -16.32 -6.76 19.85
CA ASP A 214 -17.38 -6.22 18.98
C ASP A 214 -16.93 -6.14 17.51
N ALA A 215 -15.66 -5.80 17.28
CA ALA A 215 -15.09 -5.74 15.93
C ALA A 215 -15.05 -7.12 15.27
N LEU A 216 -14.65 -8.16 16.00
CA LEU A 216 -14.68 -9.54 15.50
C LEU A 216 -16.11 -10.02 15.24
N GLU A 217 -17.07 -9.69 16.11
CA GLU A 217 -18.49 -9.97 15.85
C GLU A 217 -18.95 -9.33 14.53
N MET A 218 -18.63 -8.05 14.30
CA MET A 218 -18.94 -7.36 13.05
C MET A 218 -18.30 -8.06 11.84
N LEU A 219 -17.01 -8.42 11.94
CA LEU A 219 -16.29 -9.10 10.86
C LEU A 219 -16.84 -10.49 10.57
N HIS A 220 -17.26 -11.24 11.60
CA HIS A 220 -17.93 -12.53 11.45
C HIS A 220 -19.27 -12.36 10.74
N MET A 221 -20.06 -11.33 11.08
CA MET A 221 -21.31 -11.03 10.36
C MET A 221 -21.04 -10.73 8.88
N ILE A 222 -20.03 -9.90 8.57
CA ILE A 222 -19.66 -9.54 7.19
C ILE A 222 -19.15 -10.77 6.41
N ALA A 223 -18.36 -11.65 7.05
CA ALA A 223 -17.87 -12.88 6.44
C ALA A 223 -18.98 -13.93 6.25
N GLY A 224 -20.10 -13.78 6.97
CA GLY A 224 -21.20 -14.75 7.02
C GLY A 224 -20.92 -15.95 7.94
N GLY A 225 -20.15 -15.74 9.01
CA GLY A 225 -19.81 -16.69 10.07
C GLY A 225 -18.34 -16.61 10.52
N GLU A 226 -18.05 -17.01 11.77
CA GLU A 226 -16.68 -17.09 12.30
C GLU A 226 -15.79 -18.07 11.51
N ASP A 227 -16.34 -19.25 11.13
CA ASP A 227 -15.58 -20.23 10.35
C ASP A 227 -15.07 -19.64 9.01
N LYS A 228 -15.95 -18.92 8.30
CA LYS A 228 -15.60 -18.25 7.04
C LYS A 228 -14.58 -17.14 7.23
N TRP A 229 -14.71 -16.39 8.33
CA TRP A 229 -13.74 -15.37 8.70
C TRP A 229 -12.36 -15.98 8.93
N ARG A 230 -12.28 -17.08 9.69
CA ARG A 230 -11.01 -17.78 10.00
C ARG A 230 -10.38 -18.41 8.76
N GLU A 231 -11.19 -18.88 7.81
CA GLU A 231 -10.69 -19.38 6.52
C GLU A 231 -10.07 -18.26 5.67
N ARG A 232 -10.66 -17.06 5.68
CA ARG A 232 -10.28 -15.96 4.78
C ARG A 232 -10.39 -14.58 5.46
N PRO A 233 -9.51 -14.25 6.44
CA PRO A 233 -9.55 -12.96 7.09
C PRO A 233 -9.20 -11.84 6.09
N PHE A 234 -10.20 -11.02 5.75
CA PHE A 234 -10.07 -9.93 4.78
C PHE A 234 -9.78 -8.57 5.42
N VAL A 235 -9.61 -8.54 6.75
CA VAL A 235 -9.17 -7.38 7.52
C VAL A 235 -7.94 -7.75 8.35
N SER A 236 -6.92 -6.88 8.35
CA SER A 236 -5.74 -7.00 9.22
C SER A 236 -5.72 -5.91 10.29
N ASN A 237 -5.05 -6.23 11.41
CA ASN A 237 -4.81 -5.28 12.49
C ASN A 237 -3.51 -4.52 12.24
N SER A 238 -3.59 -3.20 12.28
CA SER A 238 -2.46 -2.28 12.15
C SER A 238 -2.05 -1.88 13.55
N ASN A 239 -0.97 -2.47 14.05
CA ASN A 239 -0.68 -2.44 15.47
C ASN A 239 0.63 -1.71 15.78
N CYS A 240 0.51 -0.53 16.38
CA CYS A 240 1.62 0.22 16.98
C CYS A 240 1.97 -0.37 18.37
N PHE A 241 2.39 -1.64 18.38
CA PHE A 241 2.72 -2.39 19.61
C PHE A 241 3.93 -1.82 20.34
N VAL A 242 4.73 -0.98 19.68
CA VAL A 242 5.91 -0.33 20.23
C VAL A 242 5.75 1.20 20.14
N VAL A 243 6.20 1.89 21.19
CA VAL A 243 6.46 3.34 21.20
C VAL A 243 7.98 3.53 21.16
N PRO A 244 8.55 3.87 19.99
CA PRO A 244 9.99 4.08 19.90
C PRO A 244 10.47 5.21 20.83
N PRO A 245 11.66 5.08 21.46
CA PRO A 245 12.58 3.95 21.32
C PRO A 245 12.31 2.81 22.31
N MET A 246 12.17 1.58 21.77
CA MET A 246 12.28 0.32 22.52
C MET A 246 11.39 0.23 23.78
N LYS A 247 10.10 0.60 23.66
CA LYS A 247 9.07 0.44 24.70
C LYS A 247 7.81 -0.16 24.11
N PHE A 248 7.16 -1.10 24.79
CA PHE A 248 5.85 -1.57 24.37
C PHE A 248 4.77 -0.52 24.62
N ALA A 249 3.77 -0.47 23.76
CA ALA A 249 2.51 0.22 23.99
C ALA A 249 1.53 -0.77 24.61
N THR A 250 1.28 -0.64 25.91
CA THR A 250 0.53 -1.62 26.72
C THR A 250 -0.81 -1.99 26.09
N GLU A 251 -1.66 -1.01 25.80
CA GLU A 251 -2.99 -1.21 25.25
C GLU A 251 -2.93 -1.80 23.83
N SER A 252 -1.99 -1.34 22.99
CA SER A 252 -1.77 -1.89 21.65
C SER A 252 -1.35 -3.36 21.68
N CYS A 253 -0.51 -3.76 22.65
CA CYS A 253 -0.10 -5.15 22.84
C CYS A 253 -1.28 -6.05 23.24
N GLU A 254 -2.14 -5.59 24.16
CA GLU A 254 -3.35 -6.33 24.55
C GLU A 254 -4.37 -6.43 23.40
N VAL A 255 -4.53 -5.36 22.61
CA VAL A 255 -5.28 -5.39 21.33
C VAL A 255 -4.67 -6.43 20.37
N MET A 256 -3.34 -6.45 20.25
CA MET A 256 -2.62 -7.38 19.36
C MET A 256 -2.92 -8.83 19.74
N GLU A 257 -2.84 -9.17 21.02
CA GLU A 257 -3.14 -10.51 21.55
C GLU A 257 -4.56 -10.96 21.16
N LYS A 258 -5.57 -10.11 21.39
CA LYS A 258 -6.97 -10.42 21.04
C LYS A 258 -7.17 -10.58 19.53
N CYS A 259 -6.55 -9.72 18.71
CA CYS A 259 -6.60 -9.84 17.25
C CYS A 259 -5.98 -11.16 16.75
N ILE A 260 -4.85 -11.58 17.31
CA ILE A 260 -4.20 -12.86 16.99
C ILE A 260 -5.12 -14.04 17.34
N ALA A 261 -5.75 -14.00 18.52
CA ALA A 261 -6.73 -15.02 18.94
C ALA A 261 -7.95 -15.06 18.00
N GLY A 262 -8.42 -13.90 17.56
CA GLY A 262 -9.48 -13.71 16.55
C GLY A 262 -9.11 -14.15 15.13
N GLY A 263 -7.84 -14.49 14.87
CA GLY A 263 -7.37 -14.93 13.56
C GLY A 263 -7.06 -13.80 12.58
N MET A 264 -6.94 -12.55 13.05
CA MET A 264 -6.51 -11.42 12.22
C MET A 264 -5.00 -11.52 11.94
N PRO A 265 -4.56 -11.30 10.68
CA PRO A 265 -3.18 -10.94 10.39
C PRO A 265 -2.82 -9.63 11.11
N VAL A 266 -1.58 -9.52 11.60
CA VAL A 266 -1.10 -8.33 12.31
C VAL A 266 0.04 -7.68 11.54
N LEU A 267 -0.09 -6.39 11.29
CA LEU A 267 1.01 -5.54 10.88
C LEU A 267 1.69 -4.97 12.13
N LEU A 268 2.95 -5.34 12.35
CA LEU A 268 3.78 -4.94 13.49
C LEU A 268 4.47 -3.61 13.21
N LEU A 269 4.10 -2.53 13.89
CA LEU A 269 4.54 -1.18 13.53
C LEU A 269 5.54 -0.58 14.49
N SER A 270 6.76 -0.38 13.99
CA SER A 270 7.81 0.40 14.63
C SER A 270 7.98 1.74 13.91
N ALA A 271 7.35 2.80 14.43
CA ALA A 271 7.27 4.11 13.80
C ALA A 271 8.24 5.15 14.42
N GLY A 272 9.55 4.89 14.35
CA GLY A 272 10.57 5.76 14.97
C GLY A 272 10.94 6.95 14.07
N MET A 273 11.10 8.15 14.63
CA MET A 273 11.58 9.32 13.89
C MET A 273 13.11 9.44 14.01
N ALA A 274 13.82 9.36 12.90
CA ALA A 274 15.27 9.45 12.85
C ALA A 274 15.74 10.81 13.38
N GLY A 275 16.49 10.78 14.49
CA GLY A 275 16.98 11.98 15.19
C GLY A 275 16.09 12.47 16.33
N ALA A 276 14.95 11.82 16.58
CA ALA A 276 14.09 12.09 17.73
C ALA A 276 13.84 10.84 18.57
N THR A 277 13.10 9.86 18.04
CA THR A 277 12.75 8.61 18.72
C THR A 277 13.47 7.37 18.15
N ALA A 278 14.35 7.59 17.17
CA ALA A 278 15.33 6.65 16.65
C ALA A 278 16.66 7.39 16.39
N PRO A 279 17.80 6.69 16.22
CA PRO A 279 19.07 7.32 15.85
C PRO A 279 18.93 8.22 14.61
N SER A 280 19.69 9.31 14.56
CA SER A 280 19.68 10.25 13.43
C SER A 280 20.29 9.70 12.14
N THR A 281 21.02 8.58 12.23
CA THR A 281 21.62 7.94 11.07
C THR A 281 20.64 6.96 10.42
N ILE A 282 20.60 6.92 9.09
CA ILE A 282 19.72 6.02 8.32
C ILE A 282 19.90 4.56 8.77
N ALA A 283 21.14 4.08 8.86
CA ALA A 283 21.42 2.71 9.30
C ALA A 283 21.00 2.44 10.75
N GLY A 284 21.17 3.41 11.66
CA GLY A 284 20.76 3.28 13.05
C GLY A 284 19.24 3.23 13.20
N ALA A 285 18.51 4.04 12.44
CA ALA A 285 17.05 4.03 12.41
C ALA A 285 16.49 2.70 11.83
N ILE A 286 17.08 2.18 10.74
CA ILE A 286 16.72 0.86 10.20
C ILE A 286 17.00 -0.24 11.23
N MET A 287 18.16 -0.22 11.86
CA MET A 287 18.56 -1.20 12.87
C MET A 287 17.58 -1.22 14.06
N GLN A 288 17.26 -0.05 14.62
CA GLN A 288 16.30 0.02 15.73
C GLN A 288 14.92 -0.50 15.30
N ALA A 289 14.44 -0.10 14.12
CA ALA A 289 13.16 -0.57 13.62
C ALA A 289 13.13 -2.09 13.42
N CYS A 290 14.23 -2.68 12.94
CA CYS A 290 14.38 -4.13 12.85
C CYS A 290 14.38 -4.78 14.24
N ALA A 291 15.11 -4.24 15.21
CA ALA A 291 15.13 -4.76 16.58
C ALA A 291 13.73 -4.77 17.19
N GLU A 292 13.01 -3.64 17.13
CA GLU A 292 11.64 -3.53 17.66
C GLU A 292 10.69 -4.51 16.97
N CYS A 293 10.72 -4.61 15.63
CA CYS A 293 9.87 -5.56 14.90
C CYS A 293 10.25 -7.02 15.16
N LEU A 294 11.53 -7.35 15.41
CA LEU A 294 11.95 -8.69 15.82
C LEU A 294 11.42 -9.05 17.22
N ALA A 295 11.39 -8.11 18.15
CA ALA A 295 10.73 -8.31 19.45
C ALA A 295 9.22 -8.57 19.27
N GLY A 296 8.56 -7.78 18.39
CA GLY A 296 7.17 -8.00 18.01
C GLY A 296 6.93 -9.39 17.40
N LEU A 297 7.84 -9.86 16.54
CA LEU A 297 7.74 -11.19 15.92
C LEU A 297 7.84 -12.32 16.96
N VAL A 298 8.75 -12.19 17.94
CA VAL A 298 8.85 -13.11 19.08
C VAL A 298 7.54 -13.10 19.88
N TYR A 299 6.99 -11.91 20.17
CA TYR A 299 5.74 -11.77 20.91
C TYR A 299 4.57 -12.42 20.18
N VAL A 300 4.39 -12.14 18.88
CA VAL A 300 3.34 -12.78 18.07
C VAL A 300 3.43 -14.31 18.12
N ASN A 301 4.64 -14.85 17.99
CA ASN A 301 4.85 -16.30 18.04
C ASN A 301 4.73 -16.89 19.45
N ALA A 302 4.94 -16.09 20.50
CA ALA A 302 4.67 -16.48 21.89
C ALA A 302 3.16 -16.56 22.17
N VAL A 303 2.38 -15.64 21.60
CA VAL A 303 0.90 -15.69 21.68
C VAL A 303 0.36 -16.87 20.87
N LYS A 304 0.78 -17.01 19.62
CA LYS A 304 0.37 -18.09 18.72
C LYS A 304 1.44 -18.39 17.68
N PRO A 305 2.13 -19.54 17.78
CA PRO A 305 3.15 -19.93 16.80
C PRO A 305 2.62 -19.90 15.36
N GLY A 306 3.35 -19.26 14.45
CA GLY A 306 3.00 -19.17 13.03
C GLY A 306 1.85 -18.21 12.71
N ALA A 307 1.37 -17.40 13.67
CA ALA A 307 0.39 -16.36 13.39
C ALA A 307 0.90 -15.41 12.27
N PRO A 308 0.05 -15.04 11.29
CA PRO A 308 0.48 -14.16 10.19
C PRO A 308 0.87 -12.77 10.72
N ALA A 309 2.13 -12.39 10.51
CA ALA A 309 2.65 -11.09 10.87
C ALA A 309 3.33 -10.44 9.65
N ILE A 310 3.05 -9.15 9.44
CA ILE A 310 3.78 -8.30 8.49
C ILE A 310 4.80 -7.49 9.28
N PHE A 311 6.06 -7.60 8.89
CA PHE A 311 7.20 -6.94 9.53
C PHE A 311 7.23 -5.45 9.13
N GLY A 312 6.57 -4.59 9.91
CA GLY A 312 6.30 -3.18 9.59
C GLY A 312 7.32 -2.19 10.15
N THR A 313 8.49 -2.13 9.52
CA THR A 313 9.52 -1.15 9.86
C THR A 313 9.20 0.21 9.24
N TRP A 314 8.81 1.19 10.07
CA TRP A 314 8.47 2.55 9.66
C TRP A 314 9.37 3.63 10.28
N PRO A 315 10.69 3.59 10.04
CA PRO A 315 11.49 4.76 10.37
C PRO A 315 11.10 5.94 9.47
N PHE A 316 10.79 7.07 10.10
CA PHE A 316 10.47 8.33 9.42
C PHE A 316 11.62 9.31 9.50
N GLY A 317 11.79 10.12 8.45
CA GLY A 317 12.70 11.25 8.43
C GLY A 317 12.23 12.41 9.32
N LEU A 318 13.16 13.31 9.61
CA LEU A 318 12.94 14.52 10.41
C LEU A 318 13.70 15.68 9.76
N ASP A 319 13.06 16.82 9.56
CA ASP A 319 13.78 18.06 9.26
C ASP A 319 14.38 18.63 10.55
N LEU A 320 15.66 18.37 10.77
CA LEU A 320 16.39 18.80 11.97
C LEU A 320 16.39 20.32 12.21
N ARG A 321 16.07 21.14 11.20
CA ARG A 321 15.99 22.60 11.35
C ARG A 321 14.68 23.04 12.02
N THR A 322 13.61 22.28 11.81
CA THR A 322 12.26 22.61 12.26
C THR A 322 11.73 21.65 13.33
N GLY A 323 12.32 20.46 13.43
CA GLY A 323 11.81 19.36 14.26
C GLY A 323 10.55 18.70 13.70
N ALA A 324 10.14 19.03 12.47
CA ALA A 324 8.98 18.43 11.83
C ALA A 324 9.34 17.09 11.17
N MET A 325 8.42 16.14 11.19
CA MET A 325 8.53 14.91 10.41
C MET A 325 8.68 15.25 8.91
N SER A 326 9.54 14.53 8.21
CA SER A 326 9.67 14.62 6.75
C SER A 326 9.57 13.25 6.13
N VAL A 327 8.61 13.09 5.22
CA VAL A 327 8.30 11.81 4.57
C VAL A 327 8.52 11.85 3.05
N GLY A 328 8.77 13.03 2.49
CA GLY A 328 8.96 13.22 1.05
C GLY A 328 10.43 13.23 0.59
N SER A 329 11.38 12.97 1.49
CA SER A 329 12.81 13.19 1.23
C SER A 329 13.53 11.97 0.60
N GLY A 330 14.73 12.19 0.05
CA GLY A 330 15.58 11.11 -0.45
C GLY A 330 16.08 10.18 0.66
N GLU A 331 16.29 10.71 1.87
CA GLU A 331 16.61 9.94 3.06
C GLU A 331 15.46 9.02 3.45
N GLN A 332 14.20 9.48 3.34
CA GLN A 332 13.03 8.60 3.52
C GLN A 332 13.02 7.48 2.48
N ALA A 333 13.34 7.79 1.21
CA ALA A 333 13.39 6.78 0.16
C ALA A 333 14.47 5.71 0.43
N LEU A 334 15.63 6.11 0.98
CA LEU A 334 16.68 5.19 1.42
C LEU A 334 16.30 4.40 2.67
N LEU A 335 15.65 5.01 3.66
CA LEU A 335 15.11 4.33 4.84
C LEU A 335 14.17 3.19 4.43
N THR A 336 13.22 3.49 3.54
CA THR A 336 12.25 2.51 3.03
C THR A 336 12.95 1.39 2.24
N ALA A 337 13.87 1.73 1.33
CA ALA A 337 14.57 0.73 0.53
C ALA A 337 15.51 -0.17 1.37
N GLY A 338 16.18 0.38 2.37
CA GLY A 338 17.01 -0.38 3.31
C GLY A 338 16.18 -1.31 4.21
N CYS A 339 15.03 -0.84 4.69
CA CYS A 339 14.06 -1.67 5.40
C CYS A 339 13.58 -2.85 4.54
N ALA A 340 13.18 -2.58 3.29
CA ALA A 340 12.74 -3.61 2.34
C ALA A 340 13.80 -4.71 2.14
N GLN A 341 15.08 -4.34 2.04
CA GLN A 341 16.17 -5.31 1.97
C GLN A 341 16.31 -6.14 3.24
N MET A 342 16.19 -5.52 4.43
CA MET A 342 16.24 -6.26 5.69
C MET A 342 15.07 -7.25 5.83
N HIS A 343 13.89 -6.91 5.30
CA HIS A 343 12.75 -7.86 5.21
C HIS A 343 13.14 -9.11 4.42
N LYS A 344 13.87 -8.94 3.31
CA LYS A 344 14.37 -10.07 2.51
C LYS A 344 15.49 -10.82 3.18
N PHE A 345 16.36 -10.13 3.91
CA PHE A 345 17.40 -10.77 4.72
C PHE A 345 16.78 -11.75 5.74
N TYR A 346 15.67 -11.37 6.37
CA TYR A 346 14.94 -12.27 7.27
C TYR A 346 14.00 -13.26 6.55
N ASP A 347 13.70 -13.03 5.28
CA ASP A 347 12.70 -13.74 4.48
C ASP A 347 11.32 -13.75 5.16
N ILE A 348 10.92 -12.55 5.60
CA ILE A 348 9.63 -12.28 6.25
C ILE A 348 8.92 -11.21 5.43
N PRO A 349 7.61 -11.36 5.15
CA PRO A 349 6.84 -10.34 4.45
C PRO A 349 6.84 -9.05 5.25
N GLY A 350 7.19 -7.95 4.60
CA GLY A 350 7.40 -6.69 5.30
C GLY A 350 6.71 -5.50 4.66
N GLY A 351 6.54 -4.48 5.49
CA GLY A 351 5.83 -3.23 5.21
C GLY A 351 6.67 -2.02 5.56
N ALA A 352 6.64 -0.99 4.71
CA ALA A 352 7.28 0.29 5.00
C ALA A 352 6.54 1.42 4.25
N ALA A 353 6.80 2.67 4.66
CA ALA A 353 6.06 3.85 4.22
C ALA A 353 6.75 4.42 2.98
N ALA A 354 5.99 4.75 1.95
CA ALA A 354 6.47 5.47 0.76
C ALA A 354 5.28 6.00 -0.05
N GLY A 355 5.46 7.11 -0.76
CA GLY A 355 4.39 7.73 -1.54
C GLY A 355 3.59 8.79 -0.76
N ALA A 356 4.02 9.16 0.45
CA ALA A 356 3.55 10.34 1.15
C ALA A 356 4.32 11.61 0.73
N SER A 357 3.76 12.78 1.02
CA SER A 357 4.40 14.08 0.75
C SER A 357 4.32 15.03 1.93
N ASP A 358 5.36 15.87 2.06
CA ASP A 358 5.41 17.01 2.97
C ASP A 358 4.66 18.24 2.41
N SER A 359 4.31 18.21 1.11
CA SER A 359 3.50 19.22 0.43
C SER A 359 2.08 19.25 0.98
N LYS A 360 1.49 20.45 1.00
CA LYS A 360 0.17 20.72 1.56
C LYS A 360 -0.94 20.50 0.53
N LEU A 361 -0.59 20.41 -0.75
CA LEU A 361 -1.53 20.33 -1.87
C LEU A 361 -1.01 19.37 -2.94
N PRO A 362 -1.87 18.89 -3.85
CA PRO A 362 -1.45 18.12 -5.03
C PRO A 362 -0.72 19.02 -6.05
N ASP A 363 0.52 19.38 -5.75
CA ASP A 363 1.37 20.24 -6.58
C ASP A 363 2.63 19.51 -7.08
N MET A 364 3.55 20.25 -7.69
CA MET A 364 4.80 19.69 -8.22
C MET A 364 5.68 19.07 -7.12
N GLN A 365 5.65 19.64 -5.90
CA GLN A 365 6.37 19.07 -4.76
C GLN A 365 5.78 17.70 -4.42
N ALA A 366 4.46 17.59 -4.29
CA ALA A 366 3.81 16.29 -4.07
C ALA A 366 4.17 15.27 -5.16
N GLY A 367 4.17 15.69 -6.43
CA GLY A 367 4.51 14.82 -7.54
C GLY A 367 5.91 14.18 -7.44
N TRP A 368 6.95 14.97 -7.16
CA TRP A 368 8.31 14.41 -7.08
C TRP A 368 8.56 13.61 -5.80
N GLU A 369 7.96 14.00 -4.66
CA GLU A 369 8.23 13.37 -3.37
C GLU A 369 7.62 11.97 -3.32
N GLN A 370 6.36 11.87 -3.78
CA GLN A 370 5.65 10.60 -3.86
C GLN A 370 6.31 9.66 -4.87
N MET A 371 6.69 10.16 -6.05
CA MET A 371 7.32 9.33 -7.09
C MET A 371 8.70 8.81 -6.68
N CYS A 372 9.53 9.63 -6.02
CA CYS A 372 10.87 9.24 -5.59
C CYS A 372 10.82 8.03 -4.64
N THR A 373 10.00 8.13 -3.59
CA THR A 373 9.85 7.06 -2.59
C THR A 373 9.13 5.84 -3.15
N ALA A 374 8.07 6.02 -3.95
CA ALA A 374 7.30 4.92 -4.53
C ALA A 374 8.12 4.03 -5.49
N VAL A 375 8.97 4.64 -6.32
CA VAL A 375 9.87 3.90 -7.23
C VAL A 375 10.93 3.14 -6.44
N MET A 376 11.57 3.77 -5.44
CA MET A 376 12.59 3.10 -4.63
C MET A 376 12.01 1.95 -3.80
N ALA A 377 10.82 2.11 -3.24
CA ALA A 377 10.11 1.04 -2.54
C ALA A 377 9.80 -0.15 -3.47
N GLY A 378 9.31 0.13 -4.69
CA GLY A 378 9.04 -0.91 -5.68
C GLY A 378 10.30 -1.64 -6.13
N LEU A 379 11.35 -0.90 -6.51
CA LEU A 379 12.60 -1.49 -7.00
C LEU A 379 13.34 -2.28 -5.92
N SER A 380 13.17 -1.95 -4.64
CA SER A 380 13.74 -2.71 -3.52
C SER A 380 12.93 -3.96 -3.15
N GLY A 381 11.75 -4.16 -3.75
CA GLY A 381 10.93 -5.36 -3.54
C GLY A 381 10.11 -5.33 -2.25
N LEU A 382 9.79 -4.15 -1.72
CA LEU A 382 8.96 -4.00 -0.53
C LEU A 382 7.58 -4.63 -0.76
N ASN A 383 7.17 -5.58 0.10
CA ASN A 383 5.94 -6.33 -0.15
C ASN A 383 4.69 -5.46 -0.03
N MET A 384 4.66 -4.60 0.98
CA MET A 384 3.57 -3.66 1.20
C MET A 384 4.13 -2.23 1.29
N VAL A 385 3.85 -1.46 0.26
CA VAL A 385 4.14 -0.02 0.17
C VAL A 385 2.93 0.74 0.71
N TYR A 386 3.07 1.24 1.94
CA TYR A 386 2.03 1.99 2.63
C TYR A 386 2.15 3.48 2.35
N GLU A 387 1.05 4.22 2.50
CA GLU A 387 0.92 5.64 2.17
C GLU A 387 1.14 5.97 0.68
N ALA A 388 1.06 4.96 -0.20
CA ALA A 388 1.45 5.06 -1.61
C ALA A 388 0.70 6.12 -2.42
N ALA A 389 -0.48 6.53 -1.96
CA ALA A 389 -1.30 7.54 -2.61
C ALA A 389 -2.18 8.29 -1.60
N GLY A 390 -2.40 9.59 -1.87
CA GLY A 390 -3.36 10.42 -1.15
C GLY A 390 -2.82 11.16 0.07
N MET A 391 -1.63 10.82 0.58
CA MET A 391 -1.13 11.36 1.85
C MET A 391 -0.28 12.62 1.69
N HIS A 392 -0.59 13.64 2.49
CA HIS A 392 -0.03 15.00 2.45
C HIS A 392 0.34 15.52 3.84
N ALA A 393 1.05 16.65 3.85
CA ALA A 393 1.43 17.40 5.05
C ALA A 393 2.06 16.50 6.13
N SER A 394 2.97 15.61 5.73
CA SER A 394 3.71 14.75 6.65
C SER A 394 2.76 13.92 7.54
N LEU A 395 1.81 13.25 6.88
CA LEU A 395 0.76 12.39 7.46
C LEU A 395 -0.43 13.11 8.12
N LEU A 396 -0.51 14.44 8.04
CA LEU A 396 -1.60 15.20 8.66
C LEU A 396 -2.84 15.40 7.77
N GLY A 397 -2.74 15.14 6.46
CA GLY A 397 -3.83 15.37 5.51
C GLY A 397 -3.98 14.28 4.47
N PHE A 398 -5.22 13.89 4.18
CA PHE A 398 -5.54 13.01 3.07
C PHE A 398 -6.27 13.76 1.94
N CYS A 399 -5.94 13.46 0.69
CA CYS A 399 -6.47 14.12 -0.50
C CYS A 399 -7.03 13.07 -1.46
N HIS A 400 -8.35 13.10 -1.70
CA HIS A 400 -8.99 12.16 -2.63
C HIS A 400 -8.53 12.37 -4.08
N GLU A 401 -8.28 13.61 -4.51
CA GLU A 401 -7.72 13.89 -5.82
C GLU A 401 -6.31 13.30 -5.96
N SER A 402 -5.47 13.39 -4.92
CA SER A 402 -4.15 12.77 -4.92
C SER A 402 -4.21 11.25 -4.85
N LEU A 403 -5.23 10.66 -4.22
CA LEU A 403 -5.47 9.22 -4.28
C LEU A 403 -5.70 8.77 -5.74
N ILE A 404 -6.52 9.52 -6.49
CA ILE A 404 -6.79 9.26 -7.90
C ILE A 404 -5.54 9.48 -8.77
N LEU A 405 -4.82 10.58 -8.56
CA LEU A 405 -3.58 10.86 -9.29
C LEU A 405 -2.47 9.85 -8.96
N GLY A 406 -2.48 9.32 -7.74
CA GLY A 406 -1.60 8.25 -7.29
C GLY A 406 -1.71 6.99 -8.14
N ASP A 407 -2.87 6.69 -8.74
CA ASP A 407 -3.03 5.55 -9.64
C ASP A 407 -2.13 5.66 -10.88
N ASP A 408 -2.04 6.85 -11.48
CA ASP A 408 -1.14 7.11 -12.62
C ASP A 408 0.33 7.04 -12.19
N LEU A 409 0.65 7.63 -11.03
CA LEU A 409 2.01 7.69 -10.49
C LEU A 409 2.54 6.29 -10.15
N ILE A 410 1.77 5.50 -9.41
CA ILE A 410 2.11 4.12 -9.05
C ILE A 410 2.18 3.25 -10.31
N GLY A 411 1.33 3.50 -11.30
CA GLY A 411 1.42 2.82 -12.59
C GLY A 411 2.77 3.02 -13.28
N GLN A 412 3.33 4.24 -13.22
CA GLN A 412 4.70 4.49 -13.72
C GLN A 412 5.75 3.81 -12.83
N ALA A 413 5.59 3.83 -11.51
CA ALA A 413 6.52 3.15 -10.59
C ALA A 413 6.58 1.63 -10.87
N LEU A 414 5.43 0.97 -11.02
CA LEU A 414 5.35 -0.45 -11.40
C LEU A 414 5.97 -0.71 -12.78
N ARG A 415 5.89 0.24 -13.72
CA ARG A 415 6.57 0.10 -15.01
C ARG A 415 8.09 0.11 -14.84
N CYS A 416 8.63 0.88 -13.91
CA CYS A 416 10.04 0.82 -13.54
C CYS A 416 10.39 -0.53 -12.89
N VAL A 417 9.54 -1.04 -11.99
CA VAL A 417 9.73 -2.36 -11.34
C VAL A 417 9.84 -3.48 -12.37
N ARG A 418 9.04 -3.45 -13.44
CA ARG A 418 9.11 -4.44 -14.53
C ARG A 418 10.49 -4.56 -15.18
N GLY A 419 11.27 -3.48 -15.22
CA GLY A 419 12.56 -3.46 -15.89
C GLY A 419 12.46 -3.52 -17.42
N ILE A 420 13.45 -4.14 -18.04
CA ILE A 420 13.62 -4.22 -19.51
C ILE A 420 13.77 -5.69 -19.90
N GLU A 421 12.86 -6.19 -20.73
CA GLU A 421 13.00 -7.51 -21.34
C GLU A 421 13.98 -7.48 -22.51
N VAL A 422 15.03 -8.32 -22.45
CA VAL A 422 16.03 -8.42 -23.52
C VAL A 422 16.00 -9.82 -24.13
N ASN A 423 15.57 -9.91 -25.38
CA ASN A 423 15.59 -11.11 -26.20
C ASN A 423 15.58 -10.73 -27.70
N ASP A 424 15.66 -11.72 -28.58
CA ASP A 424 15.69 -11.48 -30.04
C ASP A 424 14.46 -10.69 -30.54
N GLU A 425 13.29 -10.91 -29.94
CA GLU A 425 12.05 -10.22 -30.30
C GLU A 425 12.10 -8.74 -29.88
N THR A 426 12.58 -8.43 -28.67
CA THR A 426 12.65 -7.05 -28.15
C THR A 426 13.80 -6.26 -28.75
N LEU A 427 14.88 -6.92 -29.17
CA LEU A 427 15.97 -6.32 -29.94
C LEU A 427 15.57 -6.03 -31.39
N ALA A 428 14.64 -6.82 -31.96
CA ALA A 428 13.94 -6.56 -33.22
C ALA A 428 14.86 -6.26 -34.43
N LEU A 429 16.02 -6.90 -34.53
CA LEU A 429 17.01 -6.65 -35.60
C LEU A 429 16.44 -6.86 -37.02
N ASP A 430 15.57 -7.86 -37.19
CA ASP A 430 14.90 -8.10 -38.48
C ASP A 430 13.95 -6.98 -38.86
N GLN A 431 13.23 -6.42 -37.88
CA GLN A 431 12.39 -5.25 -38.11
C GLN A 431 13.21 -4.01 -38.43
N ILE A 432 14.36 -3.82 -37.77
CA ILE A 432 15.29 -2.74 -38.10
C ILE A 432 15.76 -2.89 -39.55
N ARG A 433 16.18 -4.10 -39.95
CA ARG A 433 16.60 -4.39 -41.33
C ARG A 433 15.49 -4.09 -42.33
N ALA A 434 14.28 -4.59 -42.11
CA ALA A 434 13.13 -4.40 -42.99
C ALA A 434 12.69 -2.94 -43.09
N THR A 435 12.80 -2.17 -42.00
CA THR A 435 12.41 -0.75 -41.97
C THR A 435 13.45 0.14 -42.65
N CYS A 436 14.74 -0.15 -42.46
CA CYS A 436 15.86 0.66 -42.96
C CYS A 436 16.28 0.32 -44.39
N ILE A 437 16.18 -0.95 -44.82
CA ILE A 437 16.59 -1.38 -46.16
C ILE A 437 15.34 -1.53 -47.04
N GLY A 438 15.03 -0.47 -47.78
CA GLY A 438 13.87 -0.44 -48.71
C GLY A 438 12.50 -0.28 -48.03
N GLY A 439 12.47 -0.05 -46.72
CA GLY A 439 11.26 0.17 -45.93
C GLY A 439 10.86 1.64 -45.79
N PRO A 440 9.81 1.93 -44.99
CA PRO A 440 9.24 3.28 -44.83
C PRO A 440 10.13 4.25 -44.04
N GLY A 441 11.26 3.80 -43.47
CA GLY A 441 12.15 4.64 -42.66
C GLY A 441 11.60 5.00 -41.27
N HIS A 442 10.48 4.41 -40.83
CA HIS A 442 9.90 4.60 -39.50
C HIS A 442 9.12 3.35 -39.03
N TYR A 443 8.97 3.19 -37.71
CA TYR A 443 8.33 2.00 -37.12
C TYR A 443 6.82 2.13 -36.85
N LEU A 444 6.24 3.34 -36.95
CA LEU A 444 4.85 3.63 -36.51
C LEU A 444 3.76 2.70 -37.08
N GLY A 445 3.97 2.18 -38.30
CA GLY A 445 3.01 1.32 -38.98
C GLY A 445 3.30 -0.17 -38.86
N THR A 446 4.34 -0.59 -38.15
CA THR A 446 4.72 -2.01 -38.06
C THR A 446 3.79 -2.76 -37.11
N ASP A 447 3.49 -4.01 -37.43
CA ASP A 447 2.64 -4.86 -36.58
C ASP A 447 3.21 -5.00 -35.16
N GLN A 448 4.54 -5.08 -35.03
CA GLN A 448 5.20 -5.16 -33.73
C GLN A 448 4.97 -3.89 -32.90
N THR A 449 5.15 -2.69 -33.48
CA THR A 449 4.87 -1.43 -32.78
C THR A 449 3.43 -1.39 -32.30
N LEU A 450 2.48 -1.75 -33.17
CA LEU A 450 1.06 -1.74 -32.83
C LEU A 450 0.69 -2.76 -31.74
N SER A 451 1.31 -3.94 -31.74
CA SER A 451 1.10 -4.97 -30.73
C SER A 451 1.69 -4.58 -29.36
N ARG A 452 2.82 -3.86 -29.35
CA ARG A 452 3.54 -3.46 -28.14
C ARG A 452 2.96 -2.26 -27.42
N MET A 453 2.17 -1.43 -28.11
CA MET A 453 1.53 -0.24 -27.52
C MET A 453 0.84 -0.57 -26.20
N GLN A 454 0.14 -1.71 -26.11
CA GLN A 454 -0.67 -2.04 -24.94
C GLN A 454 0.04 -3.00 -23.97
N SER A 455 1.01 -3.77 -24.45
CA SER A 455 1.76 -4.71 -23.61
C SER A 455 2.95 -4.07 -22.90
N ASP A 456 3.58 -3.05 -23.47
CA ASP A 456 4.87 -2.53 -22.98
C ASP A 456 4.75 -1.17 -22.31
N TYR A 457 3.73 -0.38 -22.67
CA TYR A 457 3.56 1.00 -22.21
C TYR A 457 2.45 1.12 -21.18
N VAL A 458 2.69 1.97 -20.18
CA VAL A 458 1.66 2.44 -19.25
C VAL A 458 1.20 3.83 -19.72
N TYR A 459 -0.07 3.91 -20.10
CA TYR A 459 -0.71 5.16 -20.45
C TYR A 459 -1.37 5.76 -19.21
N PRO A 460 -1.10 7.03 -18.88
CA PRO A 460 -1.78 7.69 -17.77
C PRO A 460 -3.27 7.84 -18.09
N GLY A 461 -4.12 7.61 -17.10
CA GLY A 461 -5.55 7.86 -17.16
C GLY A 461 -5.88 9.36 -17.14
N LEU A 462 -5.10 10.18 -16.41
CA LEU A 462 -5.32 11.62 -16.27
C LEU A 462 -4.20 12.49 -16.84
N GLY A 463 -2.95 12.01 -16.75
CA GLY A 463 -1.77 12.71 -17.29
C GLY A 463 -1.89 13.06 -18.78
N ASP A 464 -1.50 14.28 -19.15
CA ASP A 464 -1.64 14.78 -20.52
C ASP A 464 -0.34 14.59 -21.32
N ARG A 465 -0.43 13.94 -22.48
CA ARG A 465 0.67 13.72 -23.43
C ARG A 465 0.38 14.34 -24.81
N THR A 466 -0.65 15.17 -24.91
CA THR A 466 -1.06 15.80 -26.18
C THR A 466 -0.05 16.87 -26.61
N SER A 467 -0.01 17.18 -27.91
CA SER A 467 0.79 18.31 -28.40
C SER A 467 0.20 19.64 -27.88
N PRO A 468 0.99 20.73 -27.77
CA PRO A 468 0.46 22.02 -27.32
C PRO A 468 -0.75 22.51 -28.12
N LYS A 469 -0.76 22.28 -29.43
CA LYS A 469 -1.90 22.62 -30.30
C LYS A 469 -3.15 21.81 -29.95
N GLU A 470 -3.01 20.50 -29.78
CA GLU A 470 -4.13 19.62 -29.41
C GLU A 470 -4.64 19.93 -28.00
N TRP A 471 -3.75 20.22 -27.05
CA TRP A 471 -4.11 20.67 -25.71
C TRP A 471 -4.93 21.97 -25.75
N GLU A 472 -4.57 22.93 -26.60
CA GLU A 472 -5.37 24.14 -26.84
C GLU A 472 -6.72 23.84 -27.47
N GLU A 473 -6.78 22.97 -28.49
CA GLU A 473 -8.02 22.53 -29.14
C GLU A 473 -8.97 21.84 -28.14
N LEU A 474 -8.42 21.06 -27.20
CA LEU A 474 -9.13 20.42 -26.09
C LEU A 474 -9.47 21.39 -24.94
N GLN A 475 -9.35 22.70 -25.16
CA GLN A 475 -9.68 23.74 -24.19
C GLN A 475 -8.80 23.72 -22.93
N LYS A 476 -7.52 23.39 -23.10
CA LYS A 476 -6.49 23.50 -22.06
C LYS A 476 -6.84 22.69 -20.80
N PRO A 477 -7.07 21.38 -20.92
CA PRO A 477 -7.45 20.55 -19.79
C PRO A 477 -6.47 20.68 -18.62
N ASP A 478 -7.03 20.77 -17.41
CA ASP A 478 -6.30 20.90 -16.16
C ASP A 478 -6.32 19.59 -15.37
N LEU A 479 -5.15 19.19 -14.83
CA LEU A 479 -4.98 17.90 -14.17
C LEU A 479 -5.83 17.77 -12.89
N LEU A 480 -5.85 18.80 -12.05
CA LEU A 480 -6.58 18.77 -10.79
C LEU A 480 -8.08 18.83 -11.00
N LYS A 481 -8.55 19.61 -11.98
CA LYS A 481 -9.96 19.60 -12.38
C LYS A 481 -10.40 18.26 -12.94
N LYS A 482 -9.55 17.59 -13.74
CA LYS A 482 -9.81 16.23 -14.22
C LYS A 482 -9.88 15.22 -13.06
N ALA A 483 -8.97 15.29 -12.09
CA ALA A 483 -9.00 14.43 -10.90
C ALA A 483 -10.27 14.68 -10.05
N SER A 484 -10.64 15.94 -9.84
CA SER A 484 -11.88 16.32 -9.15
C SER A 484 -13.11 15.77 -9.87
N ALA A 485 -13.19 15.92 -11.19
CA ALA A 485 -14.29 15.39 -11.98
C ALA A 485 -14.36 13.85 -11.91
N ARG A 486 -13.21 13.17 -11.90
CA ARG A 486 -13.14 11.72 -11.72
C ARG A 486 -13.60 11.27 -10.33
N LYS A 487 -13.25 12.02 -9.29
CA LYS A 487 -13.76 11.82 -7.92
C LYS A 487 -15.28 11.88 -7.91
N GLU A 488 -15.87 12.98 -8.39
CA GLU A 488 -17.33 13.14 -8.44
C GLU A 488 -18.01 12.04 -9.26
N GLN A 489 -17.39 11.61 -10.38
CA GLN A 489 -17.90 10.50 -11.17
C GLN A 489 -17.97 9.20 -10.36
N ILE A 490 -16.88 8.81 -9.69
CA ILE A 490 -16.83 7.58 -8.89
C ILE A 490 -17.83 7.67 -7.73
N LEU A 491 -17.87 8.81 -7.04
CA LEU A 491 -18.70 9.01 -5.86
C LEU A 491 -20.19 9.21 -6.19
N GLY A 492 -20.53 9.55 -7.42
CA GLY A 492 -21.90 9.59 -7.93
C GLY A 492 -22.52 8.20 -8.20
N GLU A 493 -21.71 7.14 -8.29
CA GLU A 493 -22.17 5.77 -8.52
C GLU A 493 -22.25 4.97 -7.21
N ARG A 494 -23.29 4.15 -7.01
CA ARG A 494 -23.37 3.28 -5.83
C ARG A 494 -22.14 2.35 -5.73
N SER A 495 -21.64 2.16 -4.50
CA SER A 495 -20.53 1.22 -4.24
C SER A 495 -20.85 -0.17 -4.77
N GLN A 496 -19.88 -0.78 -5.47
CA GLN A 496 -19.96 -2.19 -5.91
C GLN A 496 -19.66 -3.14 -4.75
N ALA A 497 -18.91 -2.67 -3.76
CA ALA A 497 -18.56 -3.39 -2.55
C ALA A 497 -19.64 -3.32 -1.46
N ARG A 498 -20.76 -2.62 -1.66
CA ARG A 498 -21.82 -2.55 -0.65
C ARG A 498 -22.27 -3.94 -0.21
N PHE A 499 -22.68 -4.07 1.05
CA PHE A 499 -23.29 -5.31 1.53
C PHE A 499 -24.64 -5.55 0.85
N ASP A 500 -25.08 -6.81 0.85
CA ASP A 500 -26.46 -7.10 0.52
C ASP A 500 -27.41 -6.50 1.59
N PRO A 501 -28.68 -6.25 1.25
CA PRO A 501 -29.60 -5.56 2.15
C PRO A 501 -29.83 -6.25 3.50
N GLU A 502 -29.75 -7.58 3.56
CA GLU A 502 -29.99 -8.34 4.79
C GLU A 502 -28.80 -8.20 5.74
N THR A 503 -27.58 -8.37 5.23
CA THR A 503 -26.35 -8.14 6.00
C THR A 503 -26.26 -6.70 6.49
N ASP A 504 -26.56 -5.72 5.64
CA ASP A 504 -26.52 -4.31 6.01
C ASP A 504 -27.51 -3.97 7.14
N ALA A 505 -28.76 -4.43 7.01
CA ALA A 505 -29.79 -4.22 8.02
C ALA A 505 -29.41 -4.88 9.36
N ALA A 506 -28.84 -6.08 9.34
CA ALA A 506 -28.38 -6.77 10.54
C ALA A 506 -27.24 -6.01 11.24
N LEU A 507 -26.26 -5.52 10.49
CA LEU A 507 -25.15 -4.71 11.02
C LEU A 507 -25.64 -3.43 11.67
N ARG A 508 -26.52 -2.68 10.98
CA ARG A 508 -27.10 -1.43 11.48
C ARG A 508 -28.03 -1.63 12.68
N ALA A 509 -28.63 -2.81 12.83
CA ALA A 509 -29.42 -3.15 14.01
C ALA A 509 -28.54 -3.50 15.24
N ARG A 510 -27.36 -4.09 15.01
CA ARG A 510 -26.43 -4.51 16.08
C ARG A 510 -25.46 -3.41 16.52
N PHE A 511 -25.06 -2.52 15.60
CA PHE A 511 -24.05 -1.51 15.82
C PHE A 511 -24.57 -0.12 15.43
N ASN A 512 -24.14 0.92 16.14
CA ASN A 512 -24.47 2.29 15.81
C ASN A 512 -23.65 2.75 14.59
N ILE A 513 -24.21 2.57 13.38
CA ILE A 513 -23.55 2.93 12.13
C ILE A 513 -23.90 4.37 11.75
N HIS A 514 -22.89 5.24 11.73
CA HIS A 514 -22.99 6.67 11.41
C HIS A 514 -23.02 6.95 9.91
N LEU A 515 -22.49 6.04 9.08
CA LEU A 515 -22.55 6.19 7.63
C LEU A 515 -24.02 6.13 7.16
N PRO A 516 -24.50 7.11 6.36
CA PRO A 516 -25.86 7.10 5.82
C PRO A 516 -26.17 5.81 5.04
N ALA A 517 -27.45 5.43 5.02
CA ALA A 517 -27.95 4.24 4.31
C ALA A 517 -28.07 4.44 2.78
#